data_AF-A0A354J5Q0-F1
#
_entry.id   AF-A0A354J5Q0-F1
#
_cell.length_a   1.000
_cell.length_b   1.000
_cell.length_c   1.000
_cell.angle_alpha   90.00
_cell.angle_beta   90.00
_cell.angle_gamma   90.00
#
_symmetry.space_group_name_H-M   'P 1'
#
loop_
_entity.id
_entity.type
_entity.pdbx_description
1 polymer ?
#
loop_
_entity_poly.entity_id
_entity_poly.type
_entity_poly.pdbx_seq_one_letter_code
_entity_poly.pdbx_strand_id
1 'polypeptide(L)' 'MEIMIRPKKYFINNTYNAKAHPALSGPNELLITYNVNGEDCFVYGDTYRPRFLRLVMVAGR' A
#
# COMPACT_ATOMS: atom_id res chain seq x y z
N MET A 1 -1.06 -11.69 -37.18
CA MET A 1 0.04 -10.72 -37.00
C MET A 1 -0.61 -9.37 -36.78
N GLU A 2 -0.72 -8.96 -35.53
CA GLU A 2 -0.71 -7.56 -35.09
C GLU A 2 -0.25 -7.62 -33.64
N ILE A 3 1.05 -7.37 -33.42
CA ILE A 3 1.58 -7.20 -32.07
C ILE A 3 1.17 -5.78 -31.69
N MET A 4 -0.04 -5.65 -31.15
CA MET A 4 -0.46 -4.41 -30.52
C MET A 4 0.30 -4.29 -29.20
N ILE A 5 1.41 -3.54 -29.23
CA ILE A 5 2.07 -3.05 -28.02
C ILE A 5 1.07 -2.09 -27.36
N ARG A 6 0.19 -2.62 -26.50
CA ARG A 6 -0.67 -1.77 -25.68
C ARG A 6 0.25 -0.97 -24.76
N PRO A 7 0.11 0.37 -24.71
CA PRO A 7 0.92 1.19 -23.82
C PRO A 7 0.72 0.67 -22.40
N LYS A 8 1.80 0.56 -21.60
CA LYS A 8 1.76 0.11 -20.20
C LYS A 8 0.60 0.82 -19.49
N LYS A 9 -0.54 0.13 -19.39
CA LYS A 9 -1.75 0.62 -18.74
C LYS A 9 -1.35 0.73 -17.28
N TYR A 10 -1.26 1.96 -16.80
CA TYR A 10 -0.89 2.30 -15.42
C TYR A 10 -1.49 1.25 -14.48
N PHE A 11 -0.63 0.49 -13.79
CA PHE A 11 -1.10 -0.38 -12.72
C PHE A 11 -1.80 0.55 -11.72
N ILE A 12 -3.13 0.57 -11.74
CA ILE A 12 -3.92 1.34 -10.79
C ILE A 12 -3.77 0.60 -9.46
N ASN A 13 -2.73 0.96 -8.70
CA ASN A 13 -2.59 0.59 -7.30
C ASN A 13 -3.26 1.69 -6.48
N ASN A 14 -4.57 1.60 -6.33
CA ASN A 14 -5.33 2.52 -5.50
C ASN A 14 -4.97 2.27 -4.05
N THR A 15 -4.21 3.18 -3.43
CA THR A 15 -3.92 3.17 -2.00
C THR A 15 -4.99 3.95 -1.24
N TYR A 16 -5.59 3.36 -0.20
CA TYR A 16 -6.70 3.96 0.53
C TYR A 16 -6.80 3.45 1.97
N ASN A 17 -7.74 3.99 2.75
CA ASN A 17 -7.99 3.61 4.14
C ASN A 17 -6.73 3.65 5.02
N ALA A 18 -5.91 4.69 4.87
CA ALA A 18 -4.81 4.93 5.78
C ALA A 18 -5.35 5.14 7.20
N LYS A 19 -4.86 4.37 8.17
CA LYS A 19 -5.25 4.45 9.58
C LYS A 19 -4.01 4.39 10.46
N ALA A 20 -3.92 5.31 11.40
CA ALA A 20 -2.96 5.25 12.49
C ALA A 20 -3.42 4.25 13.56
N HIS A 21 -2.48 3.58 14.20
CA HIS A 21 -2.74 2.64 15.30
C HIS A 21 -2.01 3.08 16.57
N PRO A 22 -2.50 4.11 17.31
CA PRO A 22 -1.82 4.61 18.51
C PRO A 22 -1.61 3.55 19.58
N ALA A 23 -2.60 2.67 19.79
CA ALA A 23 -2.51 1.58 20.77
C ALA A 23 -1.45 0.51 20.43
N LEU A 24 -1.01 0.44 19.17
CA LEU A 24 0.02 -0.50 18.70
C LEU A 24 1.35 0.20 18.37
N SER A 25 1.41 1.52 18.49
CA SER A 25 2.61 2.30 18.19
C SER A 25 3.51 2.38 19.42
N GLY A 26 4.82 2.24 19.22
CA GLY A 26 5.81 2.49 20.26
C GLY A 26 6.07 3.99 20.50
N PRO A 27 6.83 4.34 21.55
CA PRO A 27 7.34 5.69 21.72
C PRO A 27 8.13 6.15 20.49
N ASN A 28 7.87 7.36 20.01
CA ASN A 28 8.50 7.94 18.80
C ASN A 28 8.26 7.13 17.51
N GLU A 29 7.26 6.27 17.51
CA GLU A 29 6.84 5.45 16.39
C GLU A 29 5.38 5.76 16.02
N LEU A 30 5.04 5.60 14.75
CA LEU A 30 3.66 5.53 14.30
C LEU A 30 3.47 4.31 13.38
N LEU A 31 2.66 3.35 13.84
CA LEU A 31 2.21 2.24 13.01
C LEU A 31 0.99 2.67 12.20
N ILE A 32 1.09 2.53 10.89
CA ILE A 32 0.05 2.87 9.93
C ILE A 32 -0.33 1.60 9.16
N THR A 33 -1.63 1.40 8.95
CA THR A 33 -2.11 0.48 7.92
C THR A 33 -2.72 1.22 6.76
N TYR A 34 -2.61 0.66 5.57
CA TYR A 34 -3.36 1.09 4.39
C TYR A 34 -3.72 -0.11 3.53
N ASN A 35 -4.75 0.03 2.72
CA ASN A 35 -5.17 -0.98 1.75
C ASN A 35 -4.67 -0.62 0.36
N VAL A 36 -4.48 -1.63 -0.48
CA VAL A 36 -4.23 -1.49 -1.91
C VAL A 36 -5.34 -2.21 -2.66
N ASN A 37 -5.74 -1.69 -3.81
CA ASN A 37 -6.62 -2.39 -4.74
C ASN A 37 -6.10 -2.22 -6.17
N GLY A 38 -6.43 -3.17 -7.05
CA GLY A 38 -6.01 -3.20 -8.44
C GLY A 38 -7.02 -3.89 -9.36
N GLU A 39 -6.71 -3.95 -10.66
CA GLU A 39 -7.52 -4.69 -11.63
C GLU A 39 -7.30 -6.19 -11.38
N ASP A 40 -8.24 -6.82 -10.65
CA ASP A 40 -8.40 -8.27 -10.40
C ASP A 40 -7.79 -8.85 -9.11
N CYS A 41 -8.57 -8.78 -8.02
CA CYS A 41 -8.22 -9.39 -6.74
C CYS A 41 -8.38 -10.92 -6.70
N PHE A 42 -9.02 -11.55 -7.70
CA PHE A 42 -9.14 -13.00 -7.79
C PHE A 42 -7.90 -13.63 -8.41
N VAL A 43 -7.20 -12.89 -9.27
CA VAL A 43 -5.89 -13.30 -9.80
C VAL A 43 -4.76 -12.97 -8.82
N TYR A 44 -4.84 -11.81 -8.15
CA TYR A 44 -3.81 -11.33 -7.23
C TYR A 44 -4.32 -11.26 -5.78
N GLY A 45 -4.41 -12.42 -5.12
CA GLY A 45 -4.99 -12.57 -3.77
C GLY A 45 -4.26 -11.79 -2.66
N ASP A 46 -3.05 -11.29 -2.91
CA ASP A 46 -2.29 -10.47 -1.98
C ASP A 46 -2.55 -8.96 -2.12
N THR A 47 -3.40 -8.55 -3.06
CA THR A 47 -3.69 -7.14 -3.34
C THR A 47 -4.66 -6.56 -2.31
N TYR A 48 -5.76 -7.26 -2.00
CA TYR A 48 -6.85 -6.76 -1.15
C TYR A 48 -6.68 -7.09 0.35
N ARG A 49 -5.52 -6.72 0.92
CA ARG A 49 -5.22 -6.91 2.34
C ARG A 49 -4.51 -5.70 2.94
N PRO A 50 -4.59 -5.48 4.27
CA PRO A 50 -3.84 -4.42 4.93
C PRO A 50 -2.33 -4.59 4.73
N ARG A 51 -1.67 -3.48 4.42
CA ARG A 51 -0.21 -3.33 4.45
C ARG A 51 0.17 -2.48 5.64
N PHE A 52 1.33 -2.76 6.23
CA PHE A 52 1.82 -2.06 7.41
C PHE A 52 3.01 -1.18 7.04
N LEU A 53 3.00 0.05 7.55
CA LEU A 53 4.12 0.98 7.51
C LEU A 53 4.43 1.40 8.93
N ARG A 54 5.69 1.28 9.33
CA ARG A 54 6.18 1.79 10.60
C ARG A 54 7.01 3.04 10.35
N LEU A 55 6.54 4.18 10.82
CA LEU A 55 7.29 5.43 10.82
C LEU A 55 8.02 5.57 12.14
N VAL A 56 9.30 5.94 12.10
CA VAL A 56 10.11 6.19 13.28
C VAL A 56 10.66 7.60 13.22
N MET A 57 10.52 8.36 14.31
CA MET A 57 11.17 9.64 14.44
C MET A 57 12.67 9.40 14.63
N VAL A 58 13.47 9.94 13.71
CA VAL A 58 14.92 9.97 13.86
C VAL A 58 15.27 11.34 14.43
N ALA A 59 16.08 11.39 15.50
CA ALA A 59 16.58 12.66 16.01
C ALA A 59 17.28 13.40 14.87
N GLY A 60 16.82 14.63 14.59
CA GLY A 60 17.31 15.42 13.47
C GLY A 60 18.81 15.64 13.56
N ARG A 61 19.48 15.56 12.40
CA ARG A 61 20.78 16.24 12.21
C ARG A 61 20.59 17.74 12.33
#